data_AF-A0A4Q5XIG0-F1
#
_entry.id   AF-A0A4Q5XIG0-F1
#
_cell.length_a   1.000
_cell.length_b   1.000
_cell.length_c   1.000
_cell.angle_alpha   90.00
_cell.angle_beta   90.00
_cell.angle_gamma   90.00
#
_symmetry.space_group_name_H-M   'P 1'
#
loop_
_entity.id
_entity.type
_entity.pdbx_description
1 polymer ?
#
loop_
_entity_poly.entity_id
_entity_poly.type
_entity_poly.pdbx_seq_one_letter_code
_entity_poly.pdbx_strand_id
1 'polypeptide(L)'
;MRSRVWTAAAAAACAVACGGNAHGSSTESSDEPSLPAACSALFGLPPSLLVDDFEDGDELLDASVGLHGLWYVENDGTGRQSPPAGERAPRSLVAEPGAPNSDARALHTEASGFRGWGAFVGVRLNAAVRATCTVDASASRGLSLWARGKGRVRVNFATPRTTPSGDGGDCSAPACSDFGAVVTLQDDWTRHELLFEELEQPDWADAADWEPTRLVRLSFWAEQGDLSLWLDDLRFF
;
A
#
# COMPACT_ATOMS: atom_id res chain seq x y z
N MET A 1 -27.54 -28.00 3.26
CA MET A 1 -28.06 -26.64 3.46
C MET A 1 -27.96 -26.28 4.93
N ARG A 2 -26.88 -25.59 5.33
CA ARG A 2 -26.76 -24.95 6.65
C ARG A 2 -26.16 -23.57 6.42
N SER A 3 -27.03 -22.58 6.43
CA SER A 3 -26.72 -21.15 6.39
C SER A 3 -25.92 -20.77 7.64
N ARG A 4 -24.70 -20.26 7.46
CA ARG A 4 -23.93 -19.62 8.53
C ARG A 4 -24.13 -18.11 8.42
N VAL A 5 -24.83 -17.57 9.40
CA VAL A 5 -24.99 -16.14 9.63
C VAL A 5 -23.66 -15.63 10.18
N TRP A 6 -23.02 -14.70 9.48
CA TRP A 6 -21.87 -13.97 9.99
C TRP A 6 -22.38 -12.73 10.74
N THR A 7 -22.17 -12.70 12.05
CA THR A 7 -22.39 -11.51 12.87
C THR A 7 -21.27 -10.51 12.60
N ALA A 8 -21.64 -9.32 12.12
CA ALA A 8 -20.75 -8.18 11.95
C ALA A 8 -20.16 -7.76 13.32
N ALA A 9 -18.84 -7.69 13.41
CA ALA A 9 -18.15 -7.10 14.55
C ALA A 9 -18.15 -5.57 14.39
N ALA A 10 -18.68 -4.88 15.40
CA ALA A 10 -18.73 -3.43 15.46
C ALA A 10 -17.33 -2.83 15.62
N ALA A 11 -17.04 -1.78 14.84
CA ALA A 11 -15.89 -0.92 15.00
C ALA A 11 -15.92 -0.26 16.40
N ALA A 12 -14.91 -0.54 17.22
CA ALA A 12 -14.70 0.14 18.48
C ALA A 12 -13.89 1.42 18.24
N ALA A 13 -14.58 2.57 18.27
CA ALA A 13 -13.95 3.88 18.37
C ALA A 13 -13.27 4.02 19.74
N CYS A 14 -11.95 4.12 19.77
CA CYS A 14 -11.22 4.45 20.99
C CYS A 14 -11.02 5.96 21.06
N ALA A 15 -11.91 6.64 21.78
CA ALA A 15 -11.70 8.02 22.23
C ALA A 15 -10.90 7.98 23.53
N VAL A 16 -9.64 8.41 23.51
CA VAL A 16 -8.87 8.68 24.73
C VAL A 16 -8.62 10.18 24.81
N ALA A 17 -9.11 10.73 25.92
CA ALA A 17 -9.08 12.13 26.29
C ALA A 17 -7.68 12.61 26.69
N CYS A 18 -7.47 13.91 26.47
CA CYS A 18 -6.29 14.69 26.86
C CYS A 18 -5.87 14.52 28.33
N GLY A 19 -4.57 14.34 28.54
CA GLY A 19 -3.91 14.55 29.83
C GLY A 19 -2.48 14.99 29.57
N GLY A 20 -2.19 16.27 29.80
CA GLY A 20 -0.87 16.86 29.56
C GLY A 20 0.17 16.45 30.61
N ASN A 21 1.43 16.46 30.19
CA ASN A 21 2.54 16.96 31.00
C ASN A 21 3.68 17.38 30.06
N ALA A 22 4.06 18.64 30.18
CA ALA A 22 5.15 19.27 29.44
C ALA A 22 6.51 18.77 29.95
N HIS A 23 7.30 18.14 29.09
CA HIS A 23 8.72 17.94 29.31
C HIS A 23 9.50 18.07 27.99
N GLY A 24 10.47 18.99 28.01
CA GLY A 24 11.69 18.94 27.20
C GLY A 24 11.51 19.20 25.71
N SER A 25 11.53 20.47 25.33
CA SER A 25 11.80 20.90 23.95
C SER A 25 13.23 20.50 23.56
N SER A 26 13.40 19.31 23.00
CA SER A 26 14.51 19.02 22.10
C SER A 26 14.10 19.47 20.71
N THR A 27 14.86 20.43 20.17
CA THR A 27 14.88 20.79 18.75
C THR A 27 15.18 19.55 17.92
N GLU A 28 14.13 18.87 17.46
CA GLU A 28 14.19 17.95 16.32
C GLU A 28 14.29 18.80 15.06
N SER A 29 15.35 18.59 14.28
CA SER A 29 15.47 19.18 12.95
C SER A 29 14.36 18.61 12.07
N SER A 30 13.36 19.43 11.78
CA SER A 30 12.17 19.08 11.01
C SER A 30 12.44 19.12 9.50
N ASP A 31 13.39 18.32 9.03
CA ASP A 31 13.49 17.95 7.61
C ASP A 31 12.65 16.69 7.37
N GLU A 32 11.42 16.69 7.90
CA GLU A 32 10.44 15.66 7.60
C GLU A 32 9.93 15.89 6.17
N PRO A 33 9.94 14.88 5.28
CA PRO A 33 9.37 15.01 3.96
C PRO A 33 7.88 15.36 4.08
N SER A 34 7.52 16.60 3.73
CA SER A 34 6.18 17.11 3.98
C SER A 34 5.27 16.90 2.77
N LEU A 35 4.20 16.14 2.97
CA LEU A 35 3.10 16.05 2.00
C LEU A 35 2.53 17.45 1.73
N PRO A 36 2.04 17.74 0.51
CA PRO A 36 1.41 19.01 0.20
C PRO A 36 0.13 19.21 1.03
N ALA A 37 -0.25 20.47 1.25
CA ALA A 37 -1.44 20.81 2.03
C ALA A 37 -2.75 20.36 1.36
N ALA A 38 -2.76 20.25 0.03
CA ALA A 38 -3.90 19.86 -0.78
C ALA A 38 -3.46 18.92 -1.90
N CYS A 39 -4.40 18.14 -2.43
CA CYS A 39 -4.16 17.29 -3.58
C CYS A 39 -3.69 18.12 -4.78
N SER A 40 -2.67 17.62 -5.46
CA SER A 40 -2.43 17.99 -6.86
C SER A 40 -3.65 17.63 -7.70
N ALA A 41 -3.92 18.40 -8.76
CA ALA A 41 -5.00 18.08 -9.68
C ALA A 41 -4.83 16.67 -10.24
N LEU A 42 -5.94 15.97 -10.51
CA LEU A 42 -5.90 14.67 -11.18
C LEU A 42 -5.08 14.79 -12.47
N PHE A 43 -4.06 13.96 -12.61
CA PHE A 43 -3.18 13.95 -13.76
C PHE A 43 -3.01 12.52 -14.28
N GLY A 44 -2.83 12.42 -15.60
CA GLY A 44 -2.48 11.19 -16.28
C GLY A 44 -1.04 10.80 -15.98
N LEU A 45 -0.83 9.59 -15.51
CA LEU A 45 0.49 9.00 -15.35
C LEU A 45 1.05 8.64 -16.73
N PRO A 46 2.34 8.90 -16.98
CA PRO A 46 3.03 8.30 -18.11
C PRO A 46 2.90 6.77 -18.06
N PRO A 47 2.67 6.08 -19.19
CA PRO A 47 2.45 4.64 -19.18
C PRO A 47 3.68 3.86 -18.70
N SER A 48 4.89 4.42 -18.78
CA SER A 48 6.14 3.79 -18.33
C SER A 48 6.67 4.36 -17.02
N LEU A 49 5.81 4.98 -16.22
CA LEU A 49 6.20 5.70 -15.00
C LEU A 49 6.86 4.76 -13.98
N LEU A 50 8.08 5.10 -13.54
CA LEU A 50 8.68 4.53 -12.34
C LEU A 50 7.92 5.11 -11.14
N VAL A 51 7.24 4.24 -10.40
CA VAL A 51 6.55 4.59 -9.18
C VAL A 51 7.59 4.78 -8.09
N ASP A 52 8.45 3.77 -7.90
CA ASP A 52 9.49 3.78 -6.88
C ASP A 52 10.56 2.71 -7.17
N ASP A 53 11.83 3.07 -6.95
CA ASP A 53 13.00 2.16 -6.93
C ASP A 53 13.72 2.18 -5.56
N PHE A 54 13.21 2.94 -4.59
CA PHE A 54 13.70 3.05 -3.21
C PHE A 54 15.13 3.59 -3.04
N GLU A 55 15.77 4.05 -4.10
CA GLU A 55 17.18 4.44 -4.10
C GLU A 55 17.43 5.77 -3.38
N ASP A 56 16.43 6.65 -3.30
CA ASP A 56 16.49 7.90 -2.54
C ASP A 56 16.52 7.69 -1.01
N GLY A 57 16.07 6.52 -0.55
CA GLY A 57 16.15 6.08 0.83
C GLY A 57 15.17 6.76 1.77
N ASP A 58 14.04 7.26 1.25
CA ASP A 58 12.93 7.79 2.05
C ASP A 58 11.59 7.11 1.74
N GLU A 59 10.56 7.39 2.55
CA GLU A 59 9.25 6.76 2.40
C GLU A 59 8.30 7.44 1.41
N LEU A 60 8.75 8.47 0.71
CA LEU A 60 7.96 9.15 -0.30
C LEU A 60 8.09 8.46 -1.65
N LEU A 61 7.08 8.66 -2.49
CA LEU A 61 7.29 8.44 -3.92
C LEU A 61 8.12 9.59 -4.49
N ASP A 62 8.95 9.29 -5.47
CA ASP A 62 9.79 10.29 -6.15
C ASP A 62 8.93 11.47 -6.63
N ALA A 63 9.18 12.64 -6.04
CA ALA A 63 8.47 13.88 -6.38
C ALA A 63 8.80 14.37 -7.80
N SER A 64 9.85 13.86 -8.45
CA SER A 64 10.28 14.24 -9.80
C SER A 64 9.19 14.00 -10.86
N VAL A 65 8.28 13.07 -10.58
CA VAL A 65 7.15 12.71 -11.45
C VAL A 65 5.82 13.32 -11.01
N GLY A 66 5.84 14.23 -10.02
CA GLY A 66 4.65 14.92 -9.51
C GLY A 66 3.76 14.07 -8.62
N LEU A 67 4.21 12.87 -8.23
CA LEU A 67 3.57 12.07 -7.20
C LEU A 67 3.98 12.59 -5.83
N HIS A 68 3.01 12.65 -4.92
CA HIS A 68 3.25 12.95 -3.51
C HIS A 68 2.78 11.76 -2.69
N GLY A 69 3.33 10.59 -3.00
CA GLY A 69 2.94 9.36 -2.34
C GLY A 69 3.67 9.17 -1.02
N LEU A 70 3.10 8.33 -0.17
CA LEU A 70 3.68 7.96 1.12
C LEU A 70 3.49 6.46 1.33
N TRP A 71 4.59 5.76 1.55
CA TRP A 71 4.61 4.37 1.99
C TRP A 71 4.25 4.24 3.47
N TYR A 72 3.43 3.25 3.78
CA TYR A 72 2.92 3.03 5.12
C TYR A 72 2.61 1.55 5.36
N VAL A 73 2.51 1.19 6.63
CA VAL A 73 2.36 -0.19 7.08
C VAL A 73 1.15 -0.30 8.01
N GLU A 74 0.29 -1.30 7.78
CA GLU A 74 -0.92 -1.54 8.56
C GLU A 74 -1.15 -3.03 8.79
N ASN A 75 -1.87 -3.37 9.86
CA ASN A 75 -2.33 -4.72 10.13
C ASN A 75 -3.62 -4.77 10.97
N ASP A 76 -4.19 -5.96 11.10
CA ASP A 76 -5.45 -6.20 11.83
C ASP A 76 -5.32 -6.24 13.37
N GLY A 77 -4.14 -5.91 13.91
CA GLY A 77 -3.84 -5.93 15.34
C GLY A 77 -3.58 -7.32 15.93
N THR A 78 -3.61 -8.37 15.10
CA THR A 78 -3.17 -9.73 15.48
C THR A 78 -1.77 -10.01 14.91
N GLY A 79 -1.20 -11.21 15.15
CA GLY A 79 0.07 -11.60 14.53
C GLY A 79 1.28 -10.73 14.89
N ARG A 80 2.29 -10.74 14.00
CA ARG A 80 3.51 -9.91 14.04
C ARG A 80 3.80 -9.38 12.66
N GLN A 81 4.19 -8.11 12.59
CA GLN A 81 4.67 -7.46 11.37
C GLN A 81 5.99 -6.74 11.64
N SER A 82 6.86 -6.70 10.64
CA SER A 82 8.04 -5.84 10.61
C SER A 82 8.09 -5.08 9.27
N PRO A 83 8.13 -3.74 9.29
CA PRO A 83 7.91 -2.86 10.44
C PRO A 83 6.53 -3.05 11.10
N PRO A 84 6.34 -2.66 12.37
CA PRO A 84 5.04 -2.75 13.02
C PRO A 84 4.06 -1.72 12.43
N ALA A 85 2.76 -2.04 12.44
CA ALA A 85 1.72 -1.14 11.95
C ALA A 85 1.72 0.22 12.65
N GLY A 86 1.33 1.26 11.90
CA GLY A 86 1.34 2.65 12.35
C GLY A 86 2.73 3.32 12.30
N GLU A 87 3.79 2.57 11.98
CA GLU A 87 5.07 3.16 11.62
C GLU A 87 5.09 3.54 10.13
N ARG A 88 5.84 4.60 9.81
CA ARG A 88 6.17 4.93 8.42
C ARG A 88 7.17 3.91 7.87
N ALA A 89 7.26 3.84 6.54
CA ALA A 89 8.08 2.85 5.87
C ALA A 89 9.61 3.07 5.80
N PRO A 90 10.28 4.13 6.33
CA PRO A 90 11.73 4.21 6.15
C PRO A 90 12.48 3.09 6.90
N ARG A 91 11.83 2.40 7.86
CA ARG A 91 12.36 1.15 8.45
C ARG A 91 12.18 -0.09 7.58
N SER A 92 11.31 -0.04 6.58
CA SER A 92 11.22 -1.08 5.55
C SER A 92 12.34 -0.94 4.52
N LEU A 93 13.00 0.22 4.42
CA LEU A 93 14.06 0.44 3.43
C LEU A 93 15.37 -0.14 3.94
N VAL A 94 15.79 -1.24 3.32
CA VAL A 94 16.99 -1.96 3.71
C VAL A 94 18.06 -1.77 2.65
N ALA A 95 19.29 -1.48 3.09
CA ALA A 95 20.43 -1.45 2.19
C ALA A 95 20.74 -2.86 1.72
N GLU A 96 20.52 -3.14 0.44
CA GLU A 96 20.63 -4.46 -0.18
C GLU A 96 20.87 -4.24 -1.68
N PRO A 97 21.73 -5.05 -2.35
CA PRO A 97 21.74 -5.09 -3.81
C PRO A 97 20.33 -5.52 -4.27
N GLY A 98 19.58 -4.59 -4.85
CA GLY A 98 18.19 -4.78 -5.19
C GLY A 98 17.99 -5.67 -6.41
N ALA A 99 16.93 -5.40 -7.16
CA ALA A 99 16.69 -5.97 -8.47
C ALA A 99 17.86 -5.71 -9.45
N PRO A 100 17.93 -6.37 -10.63
CA PRO A 100 19.05 -6.21 -11.57
C PRO A 100 19.42 -4.78 -12.03
N ASN A 101 18.64 -3.74 -11.67
CA ASN A 101 18.93 -2.33 -11.92
C ASN A 101 18.90 -1.44 -10.66
N SER A 102 18.85 -2.04 -9.46
CA SER A 102 18.88 -1.34 -8.18
C SER A 102 20.14 -1.75 -7.43
N ASP A 103 20.91 -0.76 -7.02
CA ASP A 103 22.28 -0.95 -6.55
C ASP A 103 22.43 -0.74 -5.04
N ALA A 104 21.43 -0.18 -4.35
CA ALA A 104 21.58 0.19 -2.96
C ALA A 104 20.43 -0.18 -2.03
N ARG A 105 19.17 -0.18 -2.48
CA ARG A 105 18.02 -0.28 -1.57
C ARG A 105 16.85 -1.06 -2.14
N ALA A 106 16.11 -1.68 -1.23
CA ALA A 106 14.82 -2.29 -1.51
C ALA A 106 13.90 -2.18 -0.28
N LEU A 107 12.60 -2.25 -0.51
CA LEU A 107 11.62 -2.35 0.56
C LEU A 107 11.52 -3.80 1.04
N HIS A 108 11.68 -4.04 2.34
CA HIS A 108 11.48 -5.34 2.98
C HIS A 108 10.38 -5.27 4.06
N THR A 109 9.46 -6.23 4.05
CA THR A 109 8.51 -6.43 5.13
C THR A 109 8.30 -7.90 5.44
N GLU A 110 8.05 -8.20 6.72
CA GLU A 110 7.72 -9.54 7.19
C GLU A 110 6.40 -9.52 7.97
N ALA A 111 5.62 -10.59 7.81
CA ALA A 111 4.33 -10.75 8.45
C ALA A 111 4.11 -12.22 8.83
N SER A 112 3.55 -12.49 10.02
CA SER A 112 3.24 -13.86 10.47
C SER A 112 2.10 -13.90 11.49
N GLY A 113 1.37 -15.02 11.51
CA GLY A 113 0.43 -15.35 12.59
C GLY A 113 -0.85 -14.50 12.68
N PHE A 114 -1.27 -13.83 11.60
CA PHE A 114 -2.50 -13.03 11.54
C PHE A 114 -3.77 -13.90 11.54
N ARG A 115 -4.86 -13.36 12.10
CA ARG A 115 -6.13 -14.08 12.32
C ARG A 115 -7.37 -13.37 11.77
N GLY A 116 -7.25 -12.12 11.33
CA GLY A 116 -8.29 -11.35 10.67
C GLY A 116 -8.01 -11.24 9.18
N TRP A 117 -7.90 -10.00 8.70
CA TRP A 117 -7.62 -9.68 7.31
C TRP A 117 -6.11 -9.69 6.98
N GLY A 118 -5.24 -9.74 7.99
CA GLY A 118 -3.80 -9.85 7.79
C GLY A 118 -3.02 -8.56 8.06
N ALA A 119 -2.03 -8.33 7.21
CA ALA A 119 -1.12 -7.20 7.24
C ALA A 119 -0.77 -6.77 5.83
N PHE A 120 -0.44 -5.50 5.63
CA PHE A 120 0.08 -5.02 4.36
C PHE A 120 1.10 -3.90 4.53
N VAL A 121 1.93 -3.75 3.49
CA VAL A 121 2.62 -2.50 3.18
C VAL A 121 1.96 -1.89 1.96
N GLY A 122 1.80 -0.57 1.92
CA GLY A 122 1.12 0.10 0.82
C GLY A 122 1.60 1.51 0.61
N VAL A 123 1.23 2.06 -0.55
CA VAL A 123 1.59 3.41 -0.95
C VAL A 123 0.37 4.13 -1.52
N ARG A 124 0.06 5.29 -0.95
CA ARG A 124 -0.87 6.23 -1.58
C ARG A 124 -0.15 6.81 -2.79
N LEU A 125 -0.73 6.74 -3.98
CA LEU A 125 -0.06 7.22 -5.21
C LEU A 125 0.02 8.74 -5.24
N ASN A 126 -0.97 9.41 -4.66
CA ASN A 126 -1.00 10.86 -4.51
C ASN A 126 -1.67 11.19 -3.17
N ALA A 127 -0.95 11.84 -2.27
CA ALA A 127 -1.42 12.19 -0.94
C ALA A 127 -1.17 13.65 -0.61
N ALA A 128 -2.04 14.18 0.24
CA ALA A 128 -1.90 15.46 0.91
C ALA A 128 -2.05 15.24 2.41
N VAL A 129 -1.66 16.23 3.22
CA VAL A 129 -1.65 16.14 4.70
C VAL A 129 -2.97 15.59 5.27
N ARG A 130 -4.12 15.90 4.65
CA ARG A 130 -5.45 15.49 5.12
C ARG A 130 -6.30 14.82 4.05
N ALA A 131 -5.71 14.35 2.95
CA ALA A 131 -6.47 13.75 1.86
C ALA A 131 -5.66 12.67 1.14
N THR A 132 -6.34 11.59 0.76
CA THR A 132 -5.86 10.69 -0.29
C THR A 132 -6.45 11.15 -1.61
N CYS A 133 -5.61 11.26 -2.63
CA CYS A 133 -5.96 11.78 -3.93
C CYS A 133 -5.92 10.66 -4.96
N THR A 134 -6.46 10.91 -6.15
CA THR A 134 -6.44 9.93 -7.24
C THR A 134 -5.43 10.33 -8.32
N VAL A 135 -4.98 9.33 -9.07
CA VAL A 135 -4.16 9.45 -10.28
C VAL A 135 -4.82 8.70 -11.42
N ASP A 136 -4.59 9.14 -12.65
CA ASP A 136 -5.12 8.48 -13.85
C ASP A 136 -4.03 7.58 -14.46
N ALA A 137 -4.15 6.27 -14.26
CA ALA A 137 -3.26 5.26 -14.82
C ALA A 137 -3.86 4.58 -16.07
N SER A 138 -4.92 5.15 -16.68
CA SER A 138 -5.63 4.51 -17.80
C SER A 138 -4.81 4.38 -19.09
N ALA A 139 -3.70 5.10 -19.19
CA ALA A 139 -2.74 4.95 -20.28
C ALA A 139 -1.88 3.67 -20.16
N SER A 140 -1.81 3.08 -18.96
CA SER A 140 -1.04 1.87 -18.67
C SER A 140 -1.90 0.63 -18.86
N ARG A 141 -1.28 -0.48 -19.28
CA ARG A 141 -1.91 -1.81 -19.31
C ARG A 141 -1.69 -2.60 -18.02
N GLY A 142 -0.73 -2.21 -17.18
CA GLY A 142 -0.43 -2.92 -15.94
C GLY A 142 0.65 -2.29 -15.06
N LEU A 143 1.06 -3.05 -14.04
CA LEU A 143 2.18 -2.74 -13.14
C LEU A 143 3.21 -3.86 -13.22
N SER A 144 4.47 -3.50 -13.40
CA SER A 144 5.61 -4.39 -13.20
C SER A 144 6.32 -4.07 -11.91
N LEU A 145 6.87 -5.10 -11.28
CA LEU A 145 7.66 -4.98 -10.06
C LEU A 145 8.66 -6.13 -10.00
N TRP A 146 9.76 -5.92 -9.29
CA TRP A 146 10.61 -7.01 -8.85
C TRP A 146 10.23 -7.39 -7.42
N ALA A 147 10.12 -8.69 -7.19
CA ALA A 147 9.89 -9.21 -5.85
C ALA A 147 10.68 -10.48 -5.59
N ARG A 148 11.01 -10.70 -4.32
CA ARG A 148 11.53 -11.97 -3.80
C ARG A 148 11.08 -12.19 -2.37
N GLY A 149 11.34 -13.38 -1.87
CA GLY A 149 11.11 -13.79 -0.50
C GLY A 149 10.24 -15.04 -0.42
N LYS A 150 9.40 -15.11 0.61
CA LYS A 150 8.66 -16.33 0.96
C LYS A 150 7.20 -16.04 1.19
N GLY A 151 6.34 -16.91 0.69
CA GLY A 151 4.88 -16.83 0.85
C GLY A 151 4.18 -16.32 -0.40
N ARG A 152 2.95 -15.86 -0.21
CA ARG A 152 2.08 -15.31 -1.25
C ARG A 152 1.70 -13.90 -0.85
N VAL A 153 1.87 -12.96 -1.77
CA VAL A 153 1.45 -11.57 -1.59
C VAL A 153 0.31 -11.28 -2.56
N ARG A 154 -0.77 -10.68 -2.07
CA ARG A 154 -1.80 -10.12 -2.95
C ARG A 154 -1.49 -8.66 -3.23
N VAL A 155 -1.26 -8.33 -4.49
CA VAL A 155 -1.02 -6.96 -4.95
C VAL A 155 -2.36 -6.36 -5.34
N ASN A 156 -2.78 -5.35 -4.60
CA ASN A 156 -4.09 -4.72 -4.69
C ASN A 156 -3.97 -3.29 -5.24
N PHE A 157 -4.91 -2.95 -6.10
CA PHE A 157 -5.09 -1.66 -6.75
C PHE A 157 -6.41 -1.05 -6.26
N ALA A 158 -6.28 -0.03 -5.42
CA ALA A 158 -7.42 0.61 -4.81
C ALA A 158 -7.98 1.70 -5.73
N THR A 159 -9.31 1.73 -5.87
CA THR A 159 -10.06 2.81 -6.51
C THR A 159 -11.00 3.44 -5.47
N PRO A 160 -11.61 4.62 -5.74
CA PRO A 160 -12.63 5.17 -4.85
C PRO A 160 -13.77 4.17 -4.61
N ARG A 161 -14.14 3.37 -5.61
CA ARG A 161 -15.26 2.42 -5.50
C ARG A 161 -14.98 1.23 -4.58
N THR A 162 -13.71 0.93 -4.33
CA THR A 162 -13.28 -0.17 -3.45
C THR A 162 -12.69 0.32 -2.13
N THR A 163 -12.41 1.61 -2.00
CA THR A 163 -11.81 2.22 -0.81
C THR A 163 -12.88 2.79 0.12
N PRO A 164 -12.86 2.49 1.44
CA PRO A 164 -13.76 3.10 2.40
C PRO A 164 -13.67 4.64 2.41
N SER A 165 -14.78 5.32 2.73
CA SER A 165 -14.81 6.79 2.76
C SER A 165 -13.84 7.43 3.76
N GLY A 166 -13.58 6.75 4.88
CA GLY A 166 -12.57 7.18 5.86
C GLY A 166 -11.14 7.20 5.31
N ASP A 167 -10.87 6.40 4.27
CA ASP A 167 -9.54 6.23 3.67
C ASP A 167 -9.38 7.02 2.35
N GLY A 168 -10.38 7.85 2.01
CA GLY A 168 -10.39 8.68 0.81
C GLY A 168 -11.11 8.09 -0.40
N GLY A 169 -11.97 7.08 -0.20
CA GLY A 169 -12.81 6.53 -1.25
C GLY A 169 -14.31 6.87 -1.13
N ASP A 170 -15.11 6.13 -1.88
CA ASP A 170 -16.56 6.26 -2.02
C ASP A 170 -17.29 4.96 -1.59
N CYS A 171 -16.56 3.91 -1.21
CA CYS A 171 -17.15 2.66 -0.78
C CYS A 171 -17.80 2.83 0.60
N SER A 172 -19.13 2.70 0.64
CA SER A 172 -19.94 2.72 1.86
C SER A 172 -20.48 1.33 2.23
N ALA A 173 -20.10 0.32 1.47
CA ALA A 173 -20.59 -1.03 1.62
C ALA A 173 -19.86 -1.78 2.75
N PRO A 174 -20.47 -2.80 3.38
CA PRO A 174 -19.83 -3.55 4.45
C PRO A 174 -18.59 -4.34 4.01
N ALA A 175 -18.48 -4.70 2.73
CA ALA A 175 -17.42 -5.56 2.20
C ALA A 175 -16.61 -4.85 1.08
N CYS A 176 -16.02 -3.71 1.40
CA CYS A 176 -15.09 -3.01 0.51
C CYS A 176 -13.80 -3.84 0.32
N SER A 177 -13.45 -4.17 -0.93
CA SER A 177 -12.18 -4.82 -1.25
C SER A 177 -11.68 -4.44 -2.64
N ASP A 178 -10.35 -4.33 -2.75
CA ASP A 178 -9.65 -3.86 -3.94
C ASP A 178 -9.51 -4.94 -5.01
N PHE A 179 -9.35 -4.49 -6.26
CA PHE A 179 -8.95 -5.34 -7.38
C PHE A 179 -7.51 -5.76 -7.20
N GLY A 180 -7.17 -7.00 -7.49
CA GLY A 180 -5.80 -7.46 -7.28
C GLY A 180 -5.50 -8.83 -7.84
N ALA A 181 -4.22 -9.15 -7.82
CA ALA A 181 -3.67 -10.42 -8.26
C ALA A 181 -2.73 -10.99 -7.20
N VAL A 182 -2.59 -12.31 -7.16
CA VAL A 182 -1.71 -12.99 -6.20
C VAL A 182 -0.39 -13.35 -6.85
N VAL A 183 0.69 -12.88 -6.24
CA VAL A 183 2.07 -13.25 -6.59
C VAL A 183 2.56 -14.28 -5.60
N THR A 184 3.13 -15.38 -6.12
CA THR A 184 3.87 -16.35 -5.30
C THR A 184 5.35 -16.00 -5.36
N LEU A 185 5.95 -15.75 -4.21
CA LEU A 185 7.34 -15.29 -4.11
C LEU A 185 8.33 -16.44 -4.33
N GLN A 186 9.49 -16.08 -4.85
CA GLN A 186 10.64 -16.96 -5.03
C GLN A 186 11.83 -16.42 -4.23
N ASP A 187 12.80 -17.27 -3.93
CA ASP A 187 13.99 -16.85 -3.18
C ASP A 187 14.82 -15.80 -3.96
N ASP A 188 14.83 -15.90 -5.29
CA ASP A 188 15.53 -14.98 -6.20
C ASP A 188 14.60 -13.85 -6.69
N TRP A 189 15.19 -12.68 -6.93
CA TRP A 189 14.51 -11.55 -7.57
C TRP A 189 13.87 -11.97 -8.89
N THR A 190 12.54 -11.88 -8.93
CA THR A 190 11.74 -12.22 -10.09
C THR A 190 10.90 -11.01 -10.49
N ARG A 191 10.91 -10.69 -11.79
CA ARG A 191 10.02 -9.67 -12.35
C ARG A 191 8.62 -10.24 -12.51
N HIS A 192 7.63 -9.55 -11.96
CA HIS A 192 6.22 -9.86 -12.11
C HIS A 192 5.54 -8.76 -12.91
N GLU A 193 4.71 -9.15 -13.88
CA GLU A 193 3.82 -8.24 -14.61
C GLU A 193 2.38 -8.55 -14.21
N LEU A 194 1.68 -7.55 -13.71
CA LEU A 194 0.27 -7.64 -13.32
C LEU A 194 -0.56 -6.83 -14.32
N LEU A 195 -1.34 -7.51 -15.15
CA LEU A 195 -2.18 -6.87 -16.16
C LEU A 195 -3.48 -6.38 -15.51
N PHE A 196 -3.90 -5.17 -15.89
CA PHE A 196 -5.16 -4.61 -15.40
C PHE A 196 -6.39 -5.47 -15.78
N GLU A 197 -6.34 -6.15 -16.92
CA GLU A 197 -7.41 -7.04 -17.37
C GLU A 197 -7.49 -8.36 -16.59
N GLU A 198 -6.46 -8.70 -15.80
CA GLU A 198 -6.40 -9.92 -14.98
C GLU A 198 -6.71 -9.64 -13.50
N LEU A 199 -6.98 -8.38 -13.14
CA LEU A 199 -7.28 -8.04 -11.76
C LEU A 199 -8.72 -8.42 -11.41
N GLU A 200 -8.88 -9.07 -10.27
CA GLU A 200 -10.19 -9.51 -9.77
C GLU A 200 -10.43 -8.99 -8.36
N GLN A 201 -11.68 -8.75 -7.98
CA GLN A 201 -12.05 -8.60 -6.57
C GLN A 201 -12.21 -9.98 -5.92
N PRO A 202 -11.99 -10.12 -4.60
CA PRO A 202 -12.36 -11.35 -3.89
C PRO A 202 -13.87 -11.62 -3.98
N ASP A 203 -14.26 -12.89 -4.08
CA ASP A 203 -15.67 -13.32 -4.24
C ASP A 203 -16.63 -12.86 -3.12
N TRP A 204 -16.08 -12.46 -1.97
CA TRP A 204 -16.86 -11.96 -0.83
C TRP A 204 -17.05 -10.44 -0.85
N ALA A 205 -16.37 -9.73 -1.73
CA ALA A 205 -16.41 -8.28 -1.82
C ALA A 205 -17.70 -7.80 -2.49
N ASP A 206 -18.13 -6.61 -2.11
CA ASP A 206 -19.17 -5.91 -2.85
C ASP A 206 -18.65 -5.53 -4.24
N ALA A 207 -19.43 -5.85 -5.28
CA ALA A 207 -19.03 -5.65 -6.66
C ALA A 207 -18.79 -4.16 -6.98
N ALA A 208 -17.65 -3.87 -7.58
CA ALA A 208 -17.27 -2.58 -8.11
C ALA A 208 -16.86 -2.71 -9.58
N ASP A 209 -16.81 -1.58 -10.29
CA ASP A 209 -16.21 -1.51 -11.62
C ASP A 209 -14.73 -1.15 -11.48
N TRP A 210 -13.88 -1.76 -12.31
CA TRP A 210 -12.47 -1.37 -12.39
C TRP A 210 -12.34 0.01 -13.05
N GLU A 211 -11.67 0.96 -12.38
CA GLU A 211 -11.55 2.36 -12.80
C GLU A 211 -10.07 2.82 -12.73
N PRO A 212 -9.23 2.51 -13.75
CA PRO A 212 -7.81 2.87 -13.73
C PRO A 212 -7.59 4.39 -13.88
N THR A 213 -8.61 5.15 -14.27
CA THR A 213 -8.58 6.63 -14.31
C THR A 213 -8.59 7.27 -12.93
N ARG A 214 -8.85 6.50 -11.87
CA ARG A 214 -8.92 6.98 -10.50
C ARG A 214 -8.25 6.00 -9.54
N LEU A 215 -6.97 5.70 -9.73
CA LEU A 215 -6.22 4.90 -8.76
C LEU A 215 -5.89 5.73 -7.51
N VAL A 216 -6.00 5.09 -6.35
CA VAL A 216 -5.79 5.68 -5.02
C VAL A 216 -4.48 5.19 -4.42
N ARG A 217 -4.30 3.86 -4.41
CA ARG A 217 -3.24 3.17 -3.67
C ARG A 217 -2.84 1.87 -4.35
N LEU A 218 -1.57 1.51 -4.20
CA LEU A 218 -1.08 0.15 -4.34
C LEU A 218 -0.83 -0.45 -2.94
N SER A 219 -1.17 -1.73 -2.74
CA SER A 219 -0.90 -2.40 -1.46
C SER A 219 -0.56 -3.87 -1.63
N PHE A 220 0.26 -4.39 -0.73
CA PHE A 220 0.90 -5.68 -0.79
C PHE A 220 0.55 -6.47 0.46
N TRP A 221 -0.44 -7.35 0.34
CA TRP A 221 -1.09 -7.99 1.49
C TRP A 221 -0.50 -9.36 1.79
N ALA A 222 -0.12 -9.54 3.05
CA ALA A 222 -0.02 -10.83 3.71
C ALA A 222 -1.37 -11.13 4.38
N GLU A 223 -2.17 -12.03 3.81
CA GLU A 223 -3.46 -12.41 4.41
C GLU A 223 -3.23 -13.31 5.65
N GLN A 224 -3.54 -14.61 5.59
CA GLN A 224 -3.44 -15.51 6.74
C GLN A 224 -2.17 -16.39 6.75
N GLY A 225 -1.18 -16.05 5.92
CA GLY A 225 0.07 -16.78 5.78
C GLY A 225 1.28 -15.99 6.29
N ASP A 226 2.37 -16.72 6.55
CA ASP A 226 3.66 -16.07 6.76
C ASP A 226 4.16 -15.47 5.44
N LEU A 227 4.67 -14.24 5.51
CA LEU A 227 5.22 -13.49 4.39
C LEU A 227 6.58 -12.93 4.78
N SER A 228 7.55 -13.05 3.89
CA SER A 228 8.75 -12.21 3.85
C SER A 228 8.83 -11.68 2.44
N LEU A 229 8.68 -10.37 2.27
CA LEU A 229 8.51 -9.72 0.97
C LEU A 229 9.58 -8.66 0.79
N TRP A 230 10.36 -8.80 -0.26
CA TRP A 230 11.20 -7.74 -0.80
C TRP A 230 10.54 -7.19 -2.06
N LEU A 231 10.51 -5.86 -2.21
CA LEU A 231 9.97 -5.14 -3.36
C LEU A 231 10.98 -4.14 -3.90
N ASP A 232 10.97 -3.98 -5.22
CA ASP A 232 11.85 -3.07 -5.93
C ASP A 232 11.34 -2.76 -7.34
N ASP A 233 11.81 -1.67 -7.95
CA ASP A 233 11.61 -1.28 -9.35
C ASP A 233 10.11 -1.31 -9.77
N LEU A 234 9.24 -0.66 -9.00
CA LEU A 234 7.80 -0.60 -9.27
C LEU A 234 7.53 0.35 -10.44
N ARG A 235 6.95 -0.15 -11.53
CA ARG A 235 6.78 0.63 -12.76
C ARG A 235 5.49 0.28 -13.48
N PHE A 236 4.70 1.30 -13.86
CA PHE A 236 3.60 1.11 -14.80
C PHE A 236 4.14 0.78 -16.21
N PHE A 237 3.39 0.02 -17.00
CA PHE A 237 3.73 -0.29 -18.39
C PHE A 237 2.50 -0.41 -19.30
#